data_AF-A0A840R645-F1
#
_entry.id   AF-A0A840R645-F1
#
_cell.length_a   1.000
_cell.length_b   1.000
_cell.length_c   1.000
_cell.angle_alpha   90.00
_cell.angle_beta   90.00
_cell.angle_gamma   90.00
#
_symmetry.space_group_name_H-M   'P 1'
#
loop_
_entity.id
_entity.type
_entity.pdbx_description
1 polymer ?
#
loop_
_entity_poly.entity_id
_entity_poly.type
_entity_poly.pdbx_seq_one_letter_code
_entity_poly.pdbx_strand_id
1 'polypeptide(L)'
;MTVFDNTKPFGGTIEFWCRHILTQHLPKDLLELKLAEDPEFSAEIFTGQVAEDKLGRWRPGDAMQSSLIINFDEKTLLVETKNTIYQLIGPGRISTAKPERYDYAVGKTILLLSEAKGLQIDDAESVLVYPTTTSS
;
A
#
# COMPACT_ATOMS: atom_id res chain seq x y z
N MET A 1 -9.30 -9.45 -14.04
CA MET A 1 -9.84 -8.08 -13.95
C MET A 1 -10.29 -7.91 -12.53
N THR A 2 -9.67 -7.00 -11.79
CA THR A 2 -9.94 -6.81 -10.37
C THR A 2 -11.30 -6.13 -10.21
N VAL A 3 -12.24 -6.76 -9.50
CA VAL A 3 -13.56 -6.20 -9.24
C VAL A 3 -13.55 -5.58 -7.85
N PHE A 4 -13.79 -4.28 -7.78
CA PHE A 4 -13.88 -3.51 -6.56
C PHE A 4 -15.32 -3.43 -6.06
N ASP A 5 -15.50 -3.39 -4.74
CA ASP A 5 -16.83 -3.14 -4.14
C ASP A 5 -17.25 -1.68 -4.36
N ASN A 6 -18.12 -1.46 -5.35
CA ASN A 6 -18.65 -0.14 -5.72
C ASN A 6 -19.53 0.52 -4.65
N THR A 7 -19.84 -0.17 -3.54
CA THR A 7 -20.57 0.44 -2.42
C THR A 7 -19.64 1.17 -1.44
N LYS A 8 -18.33 0.91 -1.49
CA LYS A 8 -17.36 1.55 -0.60
C LYS A 8 -17.08 2.98 -1.05
N PRO A 9 -16.97 3.93 -0.11
CA PRO A 9 -16.62 5.29 -0.45
C PRO A 9 -15.20 5.37 -0.99
N PHE A 10 -14.98 6.28 -1.94
CA PHE A 10 -13.65 6.67 -2.37
C PHE A 10 -13.04 7.59 -1.31
N GLY A 11 -11.94 7.15 -0.71
CA GLY A 11 -11.25 7.82 0.38
C GLY A 11 -10.40 9.01 -0.06
N GLY A 12 -9.91 9.00 -1.30
CA GLY A 12 -8.99 10.00 -1.82
C GLY A 12 -7.70 9.39 -2.38
N THR A 13 -6.68 10.22 -2.49
CA THR A 13 -5.39 9.88 -3.12
C THR A 13 -4.25 9.90 -2.12
N ILE A 14 -3.36 8.92 -2.23
CA ILE A 14 -2.24 8.70 -1.31
C ILE A 14 -0.94 8.66 -2.11
N GLU A 15 0.05 9.43 -1.70
CA GLU A 15 1.40 9.47 -2.28
C GLU A 15 2.47 8.96 -1.30
N PHE A 16 3.71 8.78 -1.79
CA PHE A 16 4.83 8.24 -1.01
C PHE A 16 4.46 6.96 -0.24
N TRP A 17 3.77 6.06 -0.94
CA TRP A 17 3.12 4.92 -0.33
C TRP A 17 4.06 3.72 -0.19
N CYS A 18 3.82 2.91 0.84
CA CYS A 18 4.49 1.64 1.06
C CYS A 18 3.45 0.54 1.32
N ARG A 19 3.41 -0.49 0.47
CA ARG A 19 2.63 -1.71 0.70
C ARG A 19 3.43 -2.64 1.60
N HIS A 20 2.83 -3.04 2.72
CA HIS A 20 3.43 -3.94 3.69
C HIS A 20 2.78 -5.32 3.59
N ILE A 21 3.56 -6.33 3.24
CA ILE A 21 3.13 -7.74 3.22
C ILE A 21 3.48 -8.35 4.58
N LEU A 22 2.46 -8.57 5.39
CA LEU A 22 2.58 -8.95 6.80
C LEU A 22 2.29 -10.43 7.07
N THR A 23 1.99 -11.23 6.04
CA THR A 23 1.59 -12.64 6.16
C THR A 23 2.57 -13.47 7.01
N GLN A 24 3.87 -13.25 6.83
CA GLN A 24 4.93 -13.93 7.59
C GLN A 24 5.01 -13.56 9.08
N HIS A 25 4.33 -12.47 9.50
CA HIS A 25 4.30 -12.01 10.89
C HIS A 25 3.07 -12.52 11.65
N LEU A 26 2.17 -13.25 11.00
CA LEU A 26 1.03 -13.85 11.67
C LEU A 26 1.48 -15.04 12.53
N PRO A 27 0.81 -15.29 13.67
CA PRO A 27 0.96 -16.54 14.40
C PRO A 27 0.69 -17.73 13.47
N LYS A 28 1.52 -18.77 13.54
CA LYS A 28 1.46 -19.94 12.66
C LYS A 28 0.06 -20.54 12.57
N ASP A 29 -0.58 -20.77 13.72
CA ASP A 29 -1.91 -21.38 13.79
C ASP A 29 -2.97 -20.50 13.09
N LEU A 30 -2.86 -19.17 13.19
CA LEU A 30 -3.76 -18.24 12.50
C LEU A 30 -3.52 -18.25 10.99
N LEU A 31 -2.26 -18.30 10.56
CA LEU A 31 -1.91 -18.37 9.15
C LEU A 31 -2.43 -19.67 8.52
N GLU A 32 -2.25 -20.81 9.19
CA GLU A 32 -2.76 -22.10 8.72
C GLU A 32 -4.28 -22.10 8.58
N LEU A 33 -5.00 -21.55 9.56
CA LEU A 33 -6.46 -21.40 9.47
C LEU A 33 -6.87 -20.51 8.29
N LYS A 34 -6.17 -19.39 8.07
CA LYS A 34 -6.48 -18.46 6.98
C LYS A 34 -6.20 -19.07 5.60
N LEU A 35 -5.09 -19.77 5.44
CA LEU A 35 -4.72 -20.44 4.19
C LEU A 35 -5.64 -21.64 3.88
N ALA A 36 -6.22 -22.29 4.90
CA ALA A 36 -7.21 -23.33 4.69
C ALA A 36 -8.56 -22.78 4.18
N GLU A 37 -8.93 -21.56 4.59
CA GLU A 37 -10.12 -20.84 4.09
C GLU A 37 -9.89 -20.24 2.70
N ASP A 38 -8.70 -19.66 2.49
CA ASP A 38 -8.31 -18.97 1.27
C ASP A 38 -6.80 -19.22 0.98
N PRO A 39 -6.47 -20.11 0.04
CA PRO A 39 -5.08 -20.42 -0.31
C PRO A 39 -4.27 -19.22 -0.83
N GLU A 40 -4.92 -18.15 -1.30
CA GLU A 40 -4.29 -16.93 -1.79
C GLU A 40 -4.24 -15.83 -0.72
N PHE A 41 -4.62 -16.16 0.53
CA PHE A 41 -4.66 -15.19 1.62
C PHE A 41 -3.31 -14.50 1.82
N SER A 42 -3.36 -13.17 1.82
CA SER A 42 -2.23 -12.31 2.17
C SER A 42 -2.69 -11.25 3.16
N ALA A 43 -1.99 -11.13 4.28
CA ALA A 43 -2.24 -10.09 5.26
C ALA A 43 -1.45 -8.85 4.90
N GLU A 44 -2.11 -7.81 4.41
CA GLU A 44 -1.42 -6.64 3.88
C GLU A 44 -2.06 -5.33 4.33
N ILE A 45 -1.24 -4.30 4.46
CA ILE A 45 -1.66 -2.91 4.70
C ILE A 45 -0.83 -1.99 3.81
N PHE A 46 -1.20 -0.71 3.72
CA PHE A 46 -0.30 0.30 3.23
C PHE A 46 -0.15 1.46 4.21
N THR A 47 1.00 2.10 4.16
CA THR A 47 1.24 3.42 4.74
C THR A 47 1.47 4.42 3.62
N GLY A 48 1.19 5.70 3.85
CA GLY A 48 1.42 6.74 2.85
C GLY A 48 1.09 8.13 3.36
N GLN A 49 1.42 9.14 2.56
CA GLN A 49 1.05 10.52 2.82
C GLN A 49 -0.25 10.87 2.08
N VAL A 50 -1.17 11.52 2.78
CA VAL A 50 -2.43 11.98 2.19
C VAL A 50 -2.13 13.13 1.22
N ALA A 51 -2.41 12.93 -0.07
CA ALA A 51 -2.39 14.00 -1.06
C ALA A 51 -3.76 14.70 -1.12
N GLU A 52 -4.83 13.91 -1.12
CA GLU A 52 -6.21 14.39 -1.04
C GLU A 52 -7.06 13.42 -0.21
N ASP A 53 -7.89 13.94 0.70
CA ASP A 53 -8.89 13.16 1.41
C ASP A 53 -10.29 13.64 1.08
N LYS A 54 -11.11 12.73 0.55
CA LYS A 54 -12.48 13.03 0.10
C LYS A 54 -13.51 12.89 1.22
N LEU A 55 -13.10 12.34 2.38
CA LEU A 55 -14.00 12.03 3.49
C LEU A 55 -13.80 12.95 4.71
N GLY A 56 -12.89 13.92 4.66
CA GLY A 56 -12.70 14.95 5.70
C GLY A 56 -12.10 14.44 7.02
N ARG A 57 -11.41 13.30 6.98
CA ARG A 57 -10.68 12.65 8.07
C ARG A 57 -9.29 13.23 8.28
N TRP A 58 -8.61 13.64 7.21
CA TRP A 58 -7.21 14.05 7.21
C TRP A 58 -6.97 15.32 6.42
N ARG A 59 -5.82 15.95 6.68
CA ARG A 59 -5.30 17.06 5.90
C ARG A 59 -4.25 16.57 4.90
N PRO A 60 -4.12 17.23 3.74
CA PRO A 60 -2.97 16.99 2.87
C PRO A 60 -1.65 17.11 3.64
N GLY A 61 -0.75 16.16 3.43
CA GLY A 61 0.53 16.04 4.13
C GLY A 61 0.50 15.14 5.37
N ASP A 62 -0.68 14.78 5.90
CA ASP A 62 -0.79 13.84 7.02
C ASP A 62 -0.28 12.44 6.60
N ALA A 63 0.43 11.77 7.50
CA ALA A 63 0.75 10.36 7.34
C ALA A 63 -0.45 9.49 7.75
N MET A 64 -0.70 8.42 7.02
CA MET A 64 -1.77 7.46 7.33
C MET A 64 -1.30 6.01 7.24
N GLN A 65 -2.07 5.15 7.92
CA GLN A 65 -2.00 3.69 7.77
C GLN A 65 -3.38 3.17 7.42
N SER A 66 -3.46 2.27 6.46
CA SER A 66 -4.71 1.63 6.08
C SER A 66 -5.11 0.54 7.08
N SER A 67 -6.39 0.16 7.04
CA SER A 67 -6.79 -1.17 7.47
C SER A 67 -6.28 -2.24 6.49
N LEU A 68 -6.55 -3.51 6.76
CA LEU A 68 -6.21 -4.60 5.84
C LEU A 68 -6.69 -4.33 4.42
N ILE A 69 -5.80 -4.57 3.47
CA ILE A 69 -6.07 -4.58 2.04
C ILE A 69 -6.87 -5.84 1.74
N ILE A 70 -7.97 -5.65 1.01
CA ILE A 70 -8.79 -6.72 0.46
C ILE A 70 -8.38 -6.97 -0.98
N ASN A 71 -8.08 -5.90 -1.72
CA ASN A 71 -7.76 -5.98 -3.12
C ASN A 71 -6.77 -4.90 -3.54
N PHE A 72 -5.88 -5.23 -4.46
CA PHE A 72 -4.92 -4.28 -5.02
C PHE A 72 -4.77 -4.53 -6.51
N ASP A 73 -5.04 -3.49 -7.30
CA ASP A 73 -4.80 -3.51 -8.73
C ASP A 73 -3.49 -2.80 -9.05
N GLU A 74 -2.47 -3.58 -9.42
CA GLU A 74 -1.14 -3.06 -9.72
C GLU A 74 -1.09 -2.16 -10.96
N LYS A 75 -2.05 -2.29 -11.88
CA LYS A 75 -2.11 -1.47 -13.11
C LYS A 75 -2.69 -0.09 -12.84
N THR A 76 -3.79 -0.06 -12.08
CA THR A 76 -4.49 1.19 -11.77
C THR A 76 -4.01 1.83 -10.48
N LEU A 77 -3.29 1.09 -9.63
CA LEU A 77 -2.90 1.47 -8.27
C LEU A 77 -4.09 1.79 -7.37
N LEU A 78 -5.25 1.20 -7.66
CA LEU A 78 -6.41 1.23 -6.77
C LEU A 78 -6.25 0.18 -5.67
N VAL A 79 -6.44 0.61 -4.43
CA VAL A 79 -6.41 -0.24 -3.24
C VAL A 79 -7.78 -0.26 -2.61
N GLU A 80 -8.32 -1.44 -2.43
CA GLU A 80 -9.49 -1.66 -1.60
C GLU A 80 -9.08 -2.12 -0.23
N THR A 81 -9.61 -1.44 0.78
CA THR A 81 -9.50 -1.84 2.17
C THR A 81 -10.86 -2.30 2.68
N LYS A 82 -10.92 -2.73 3.94
CA LYS A 82 -12.17 -3.12 4.60
C LYS A 82 -13.33 -2.12 4.39
N ASN A 83 -13.05 -0.83 4.49
CA ASN A 83 -14.11 0.20 4.54
C ASN A 83 -14.00 1.26 3.44
N THR A 84 -12.93 1.28 2.66
CA THR A 84 -12.62 2.44 1.80
C THR A 84 -11.75 2.02 0.62
N ILE A 85 -11.96 2.65 -0.53
CA ILE A 85 -11.11 2.52 -1.71
C ILE A 85 -10.22 3.76 -1.81
N TYR A 86 -8.92 3.57 -2.07
CA TYR A 86 -7.96 4.64 -2.26
C TYR A 86 -7.29 4.51 -3.63
N GLN A 87 -6.86 5.64 -4.18
CA GLN A 87 -5.98 5.69 -5.34
C GLN A 87 -4.57 5.99 -4.85
N LEU A 88 -3.63 5.07 -5.05
CA LEU A 88 -2.21 5.38 -4.83
C LEU A 88 -1.67 6.11 -6.06
N ILE A 89 -0.87 7.14 -5.84
CA ILE A 89 -0.28 7.95 -6.90
C ILE A 89 1.23 8.06 -6.73
N GLY A 90 1.93 8.25 -7.84
CA GLY A 90 3.38 8.36 -7.85
C GLY A 90 4.09 7.05 -7.48
N PRO A 91 5.43 7.10 -7.36
CA PRO A 91 6.22 5.95 -6.98
C PRO A 91 5.95 5.55 -5.53
N GLY A 92 6.02 4.25 -5.28
CA GLY A 92 5.95 3.67 -3.94
C GLY A 92 6.83 2.43 -3.86
N ARG A 93 6.78 1.76 -2.70
CA ARG A 93 7.59 0.57 -2.44
C ARG A 93 6.76 -0.56 -1.83
N ILE A 94 7.23 -1.78 -2.02
CA ILE A 94 6.71 -2.97 -1.33
C ILE A 94 7.72 -3.37 -0.26
N SER A 95 7.24 -3.80 0.90
CA SER A 95 8.09 -4.25 2.00
C SER A 95 7.43 -5.40 2.75
N THR A 96 8.23 -6.35 3.23
CA THR A 96 7.75 -7.41 4.14
C THR A 96 7.93 -7.02 5.61
N ALA A 97 8.47 -5.82 5.88
CA ALA A 97 8.65 -5.31 7.23
C ALA A 97 7.34 -4.77 7.80
N LYS A 98 7.06 -5.13 9.05
CA LYS A 98 5.97 -4.53 9.82
C LYS A 98 6.33 -3.08 10.17
N PRO A 99 5.48 -2.08 9.88
CA PRO A 99 5.76 -0.71 10.29
C PRO A 99 5.68 -0.60 11.82
N GLU A 100 6.76 -0.13 12.45
CA GLU A 100 6.77 0.18 13.89
C GLU A 100 5.86 1.37 14.21
N ARG A 101 5.95 2.41 13.37
CA ARG A 101 5.07 3.57 13.34
C ARG A 101 4.84 3.98 11.89
N TYR A 102 3.61 4.35 11.56
CA TYR A 102 3.23 4.65 10.18
C TYR A 102 3.87 5.94 9.67
N ASP A 103 3.97 6.98 10.50
CA ASP A 103 4.61 8.26 10.15
C ASP A 103 6.10 8.09 9.82
N TYR A 104 6.79 7.27 10.61
CA TYR A 104 8.17 6.90 10.34
C TYR A 104 8.33 6.08 9.06
N ALA A 105 7.41 5.14 8.79
CA ALA A 105 7.42 4.36 7.55
C ALA A 105 7.22 5.24 6.31
N VAL A 106 6.34 6.25 6.39
CA VAL A 106 6.16 7.26 5.33
C VAL A 106 7.43 8.09 5.15
N GLY A 107 8.04 8.58 6.23
CA GLY A 107 9.30 9.33 6.16
C GLY A 107 10.44 8.53 5.50
N LYS A 108 10.56 7.23 5.83
CA LYS A 108 11.50 6.32 5.14
C LYS A 108 11.22 6.23 3.64
N THR A 109 9.96 6.10 3.25
CA THR A 109 9.57 6.03 1.83
C THR A 109 9.92 7.33 1.11
N ILE A 110 9.63 8.50 1.70
CA ILE A 110 9.99 9.80 1.14
C ILE A 110 11.51 9.90 0.95
N LEU A 111 12.30 9.54 1.96
CA LEU A 111 13.76 9.58 1.90
C LEU A 111 14.29 8.69 0.77
N LEU A 112 13.89 7.42 0.75
CA LEU A 112 14.30 6.45 -0.29
C LEU A 112 13.95 6.95 -1.70
N LEU A 113 12.73 7.46 -1.90
CA LEU A 113 12.30 7.96 -3.20
C LEU A 113 13.01 9.28 -3.59
N SER A 114 13.41 10.10 -2.61
CA SER A 114 14.17 11.32 -2.85
C SER A 114 15.62 11.03 -3.26
N GLU A 115 16.22 9.99 -2.67
CA GLU A 115 17.58 9.51 -2.96
C GLU A 115 17.63 8.73 -4.29
N ALA A 116 16.53 8.07 -4.66
CA ALA A 116 16.39 7.31 -5.91
C ALA A 116 16.33 8.16 -7.20
N LYS A 117 16.58 9.48 -7.15
CA LYS A 117 16.77 10.34 -8.34
C LYS A 117 18.12 10.08 -9.05
N GLY A 118 18.39 8.82 -9.42
CA GLY A 118 19.55 8.47 -10.25
C GLY A 118 20.13 7.06 -10.14
N LEU A 119 19.54 6.11 -9.39
CA LEU A 119 20.11 4.77 -9.25
C LEU A 119 19.05 3.66 -9.43
N GLN A 120 19.42 2.67 -10.27
CA GLN A 120 18.74 1.40 -10.45
C GLN A 120 18.86 0.53 -9.18
N ILE A 121 17.80 -0.27 -8.98
CA ILE A 121 17.56 -1.40 -8.06
C ILE A 121 18.82 -1.95 -7.37
N ASP A 122 18.73 -2.14 -6.05
CA ASP A 122 19.61 -3.08 -5.36
C ASP A 122 18.80 -4.06 -4.48
N ASP A 123 19.39 -5.25 -4.34
CA ASP A 123 18.79 -6.52 -3.99
C ASP A 123 18.20 -6.62 -2.56
N ALA A 124 17.19 -7.49 -2.47
CA ALA A 124 16.76 -8.34 -1.35
C ALA A 124 15.50 -8.00 -0.54
N GLU A 125 15.01 -6.75 -0.40
CA GLU A 125 13.84 -6.51 0.49
C GLU A 125 12.73 -5.57 0.01
N SER A 126 12.83 -4.98 -1.19
CA SER A 126 11.75 -4.13 -1.71
C SER A 126 11.71 -4.05 -3.23
N VAL A 127 10.53 -4.34 -3.80
CA VAL A 127 10.25 -4.10 -5.23
C VAL A 127 9.63 -2.71 -5.36
N LEU A 128 10.23 -1.86 -6.20
CA LEU A 128 9.67 -0.56 -6.60
C LEU A 128 8.67 -0.78 -7.74
N VAL A 129 7.45 -0.30 -7.58
CA VAL A 129 6.42 -0.35 -8.63
C VAL A 129 6.34 1.03 -9.27
N TYR A 130 6.71 1.12 -10.55
CA TYR A 130 6.44 2.28 -11.38
C TYR A 130 5.18 2.03 -12.20
N PRO A 131 4.22 2.97 -12.25
CA PRO A 131 3.18 2.90 -13.27
C PRO A 131 3.84 3.01 -14.64
N THR A 132 3.57 2.04 -15.52
CA THR A 132 3.96 2.15 -16.92
C THR A 132 3.18 3.31 -17.54
N THR A 133 3.84 4.45 -17.73
CA THR A 133 3.37 5.46 -18.67
C THR A 133 3.32 4.81 -20.04
N THR A 134 2.13 4.37 -20.45
CA THR A 134 1.88 4.10 -21.86
C THR A 134 1.77 5.46 -22.50
N SER A 135 2.89 5.98 -22.99
CA SER A 135 2.91 7.16 -23.85
C SER A 135 2.14 6.81 -25.11
N SER A 136 0.99 7.45 -25.30
CA SER A 136 0.29 7.53 -26.59
C SER A 136 1.12 8.31 -27.61
#